data_AF-A0A9E5CUD0-F1
#
_entry.id   AF-A0A9E5CUD0-F1
#
_cell.length_a   1.000
_cell.length_b   1.000
_cell.length_c   1.000
_cell.angle_alpha   90.00
_cell.angle_beta   90.00
_cell.angle_gamma   90.00
#
_symmetry.space_group_name_H-M   'P 1'
#
loop_
_entity.id
_entity.type
_entity.pdbx_description
1 polymer ?
#
loop_
_entity_poly.entity_id
_entity_poly.type
_entity_poly.pdbx_seq_one_letter_code
_entity_poly.pdbx_strand_id
1 'polypeptide(L)'
;MTTEPLGELNLPHRQLLGPGPSNVHPRVYRAMMQPVIGYLDPVFIQLMDDTQRPLRTAFRTENDMTMAISGTGTCGMEAAIYNVVEPGDNANP
;
A
#
# COMPACT_ATOMS: atom_id res chain seq x y z
N MET A 1 -17.84 22.16 -22.64
CA MET A 1 -17.71 21.26 -21.47
C MET A 1 -19.00 21.37 -20.69
N THR A 2 -19.82 20.32 -20.68
CA THR A 2 -21.09 20.28 -19.95
C THR A 2 -20.80 20.24 -18.45
N THR A 3 -21.36 21.18 -17.70
CA THR A 3 -21.20 21.34 -16.24
C THR A 3 -22.23 20.55 -15.44
N GLU A 4 -22.75 19.45 -16.00
CA GLU A 4 -23.68 18.59 -15.26
C GLU A 4 -22.91 17.90 -14.12
N PRO A 5 -23.42 17.97 -12.88
CA PRO A 5 -22.76 17.35 -11.74
C PRO A 5 -22.72 15.82 -11.93
N LEU A 6 -21.53 15.24 -11.79
CA LEU A 6 -21.41 13.78 -11.68
C LEU A 6 -22.14 13.32 -10.41
N GLY A 7 -23.06 12.37 -10.56
CA GLY A 7 -23.76 11.74 -9.44
C GLY A 7 -22.85 10.86 -8.58
N GLU A 8 -23.39 10.32 -7.50
CA GLU A 8 -22.66 9.41 -6.61
C GLU A 8 -22.23 8.12 -7.33
N LEU A 9 -21.03 7.65 -7.02
CA LEU A 9 -20.50 6.40 -7.56
C LEU A 9 -21.27 5.20 -6.98
N ASN A 10 -22.15 4.60 -7.79
CA ASN A 10 -22.87 3.38 -7.43
C ASN A 10 -22.44 2.22 -8.32
N LEU A 11 -21.59 1.33 -7.79
CA LEU A 11 -21.06 0.17 -8.51
C LEU A 11 -21.75 -1.12 -8.07
N PRO A 12 -22.04 -2.04 -8.99
CA PRO A 12 -22.65 -3.32 -8.62
C PRO A 12 -21.64 -4.23 -7.92
N HIS A 13 -22.13 -5.05 -6.98
CA HIS A 13 -21.29 -6.03 -6.29
C HIS A 13 -20.70 -7.07 -7.27
N ARG A 14 -19.44 -7.47 -7.04
CA ARG A 14 -18.72 -8.47 -7.83
C ARG A 14 -17.95 -9.39 -6.90
N GLN A 15 -18.03 -10.70 -7.14
CA GLN A 15 -17.11 -11.67 -6.56
C GLN A 15 -15.91 -11.80 -7.50
N LEU A 16 -14.71 -11.49 -7.00
CA LEU A 16 -13.47 -11.46 -7.76
C LEU A 16 -12.69 -12.74 -7.48
N LEU A 17 -12.69 -13.66 -8.44
CA LEU A 17 -12.02 -14.97 -8.37
C LEU A 17 -10.84 -15.10 -9.35
N GLY A 18 -10.42 -13.98 -9.94
CA GLY A 18 -9.25 -13.90 -10.82
C GLY A 18 -7.93 -13.74 -10.03
N PRO A 19 -6.79 -13.57 -10.74
CA PRO A 19 -5.47 -13.43 -10.10
C PRO A 19 -5.30 -12.13 -9.30
N GLY A 20 -6.18 -11.14 -9.50
CA GLY A 20 -6.18 -9.88 -8.78
C GLY A 20 -6.90 -8.77 -9.54
N PRO A 21 -7.33 -7.69 -8.86
CA PRO A 21 -7.38 -7.55 -7.40
C PRO A 21 -8.42 -8.49 -6.76
N SER A 22 -8.28 -8.78 -5.47
CA SER A 22 -9.26 -9.56 -4.69
C SER A 22 -10.30 -8.65 -4.04
N ASN A 23 -11.46 -9.20 -3.65
CA ASN A 23 -12.40 -8.48 -2.81
C ASN A 23 -11.73 -8.08 -1.48
N VAL A 24 -11.88 -6.81 -1.08
CA VAL A 24 -11.30 -6.29 0.16
C VAL A 24 -12.19 -6.67 1.35
N HIS A 25 -11.58 -7.15 2.44
CA HIS A 25 -12.32 -7.50 3.65
C HIS A 25 -13.00 -6.25 4.26
N PRO A 26 -14.28 -6.30 4.70
CA PRO A 26 -15.04 -5.13 5.18
C PRO A 26 -14.34 -4.29 6.27
N ARG A 27 -13.54 -4.93 7.13
CA ARG A 27 -12.72 -4.23 8.16
C ARG A 27 -11.74 -3.20 7.55
N VAL A 28 -11.17 -3.47 6.38
CA VAL A 28 -10.23 -2.55 5.72
C VAL A 28 -10.97 -1.34 5.18
N TYR A 29 -12.15 -1.52 4.58
CA TYR A 29 -13.01 -0.39 4.17
C TYR A 29 -13.37 0.52 5.34
N ARG A 30 -13.73 -0.04 6.50
CA ARG A 30 -14.02 0.74 7.71
C ARG A 30 -12.81 1.55 8.20
N ALA A 31 -11.60 1.00 8.07
CA ALA A 31 -10.37 1.69 8.41
C ALA A 31 -10.07 2.84 7.43
N MET A 32 -10.30 2.65 6.12
CA MET A 32 -10.11 3.69 5.10
C MET A 32 -11.10 4.87 5.22
N MET A 33 -12.23 4.68 5.89
CA MET A 33 -13.23 5.72 6.14
C MET A 33 -12.93 6.57 7.38
N GLN A 34 -11.84 6.32 8.11
CA GLN A 34 -11.47 7.13 9.27
C GLN A 34 -11.02 8.54 8.85
N PRO A 35 -11.19 9.57 9.71
CA PRO A 35 -10.68 10.90 9.45
C PRO A 35 -9.17 10.90 9.22
N VAL A 36 -8.71 11.74 8.29
CA VAL A 36 -7.28 11.92 8.02
C VAL A 36 -6.63 12.68 9.19
N ILE A 37 -5.42 12.27 9.57
CA ILE A 37 -4.58 12.92 10.57
C ILE A 37 -3.32 13.51 9.91
N GLY A 38 -2.65 14.44 10.59
CA GLY A 38 -1.43 15.06 10.08
C GLY A 38 -0.26 14.07 9.97
N TYR A 39 0.61 14.25 8.97
CA TYR A 39 1.75 13.34 8.74
C TYR A 39 2.84 13.38 9.83
N LEU A 40 2.83 14.41 10.68
CA LEU A 40 3.68 14.52 11.88
C LEU A 40 2.90 14.28 13.18
N ASP A 41 1.64 13.89 13.08
CA ASP A 41 0.83 13.57 14.27
C ASP A 41 1.46 12.37 15.01
N PRO A 42 1.64 12.43 16.35
CA PRO A 42 2.18 11.30 17.10
C PRO A 42 1.44 9.99 16.86
N VAL A 43 0.12 10.04 16.64
CA VAL A 43 -0.70 8.87 16.31
C VAL A 43 -0.32 8.30 14.95
N PHE A 44 -0.01 9.15 13.97
CA PHE A 44 0.44 8.69 12.65
C PHE A 44 1.80 8.00 12.73
N ILE A 45 2.74 8.57 13.48
CA ILE A 45 4.08 7.98 13.68
C ILE A 45 3.95 6.60 14.33
N GLN A 46 3.13 6.48 15.39
CA GLN A 46 2.85 5.19 16.01
C GLN A 46 2.21 4.20 15.04
N LEU A 47 1.27 4.66 14.18
CA LEU A 47 0.65 3.81 13.17
C LEU A 47 1.68 3.27 12.15
N MET A 48 2.69 4.06 11.81
CA MET A 48 3.79 3.59 10.95
C MET A 48 4.53 2.43 11.61
N ASP A 49 4.94 2.55 12.87
CA ASP A 49 5.61 1.49 13.63
C ASP A 49 4.73 0.24 13.80
N ASP A 50 3.44 0.46 14.06
CA ASP A 50 2.43 -0.59 14.19
C ASP A 50 2.22 -1.35 12.89
N THR A 51 2.43 -0.70 11.74
CA THR A 51 2.34 -1.31 10.42
C THR A 51 3.59 -2.15 10.10
N GLN A 52 4.78 -1.79 10.59
CA GLN A 52 5.99 -2.57 10.35
C GLN A 52 5.93 -3.97 10.98
N ARG A 53 5.35 -4.09 12.18
CA ARG A 53 5.24 -5.35 12.94
C ARG A 53 4.54 -6.49 12.17
N PRO A 54 3.31 -6.32 11.67
CA PRO A 54 2.65 -7.35 10.87
C PRO A 54 3.34 -7.57 9.52
N LEU A 55 4.00 -6.56 8.93
CA LEU A 55 4.80 -6.75 7.71
C LEU A 55 5.98 -7.70 7.98
N ARG A 56 6.71 -7.54 9.08
CA ARG A 56 7.78 -8.46 9.50
C ARG A 56 7.26 -9.90 9.66
N THR A 57 6.07 -10.06 10.25
CA THR A 57 5.42 -11.37 10.36
C THR A 57 5.04 -11.95 9.00
N ALA A 58 4.47 -11.13 8.10
CA ALA A 58 4.07 -11.56 6.76
C ALA A 58 5.26 -12.02 5.91
N PHE A 59 6.38 -11.29 5.98
CA PHE A 59 7.62 -11.62 5.28
C PHE A 59 8.52 -12.62 6.03
N ARG A 60 8.16 -13.00 7.26
CA ARG A 60 8.95 -13.88 8.14
C ARG A 60 10.40 -13.41 8.31
N THR A 61 10.57 -12.15 8.67
CA THR A 61 11.88 -11.52 8.85
C THR A 61 11.98 -10.79 10.19
N GLU A 62 13.21 -10.63 10.68
CA GLU A 62 13.56 -9.83 11.85
C GLU A 62 14.11 -8.44 11.45
N ASN A 63 14.18 -8.12 10.16
CA ASN A 63 14.73 -6.85 9.69
C ASN A 63 13.94 -5.64 10.22
N ASP A 64 14.63 -4.77 10.96
CA ASP A 64 14.04 -3.53 11.48
C ASP A 64 13.52 -2.63 10.34
N MET A 65 14.29 -2.53 9.24
CA MET A 65 13.88 -1.83 8.03
C MET A 65 12.86 -2.66 7.22
N THR A 66 11.64 -2.73 7.71
CA THR A 66 10.50 -3.36 7.04
C THR A 66 9.34 -2.38 6.98
N MET A 67 9.10 -1.77 5.81
CA MET A 67 8.13 -0.68 5.66
C MET A 67 7.27 -0.83 4.40
N ALA A 68 6.12 -0.14 4.38
CA ALA A 68 5.27 -0.04 3.21
C ALA A 68 5.78 1.06 2.26
N ILE A 69 5.69 0.81 0.96
CA ILE A 69 5.94 1.81 -0.09
C ILE A 69 4.60 2.29 -0.64
N SER A 70 4.42 3.61 -0.73
CA SER A 70 3.21 4.23 -1.23
C SER A 70 3.09 4.09 -2.75
N GLY A 71 2.60 2.93 -3.20
CA GLY A 71 2.40 2.62 -4.61
C GLY A 71 1.85 1.23 -4.85
N THR A 72 1.78 0.82 -6.12
CA THR A 72 1.50 -0.56 -6.50
C THR A 72 2.70 -1.47 -6.23
N GLY A 73 2.54 -2.78 -6.39
CA GLY A 73 3.64 -3.73 -6.19
C GLY A 73 4.90 -3.43 -7.02
N THR A 74 4.74 -2.87 -8.23
CA THR A 74 5.87 -2.47 -9.07
C THR A 74 6.68 -1.33 -8.48
N CYS A 75 6.05 -0.40 -7.74
CA CYS A 75 6.76 0.67 -7.05
C CYS A 75 7.68 0.12 -5.94
N GLY A 76 7.26 -0.95 -5.25
CA GLY A 76 8.12 -1.65 -4.28
C GLY A 76 9.34 -2.29 -4.94
N MET A 77 9.15 -2.91 -6.10
CA MET A 77 10.25 -3.48 -6.90
C MET A 77 11.21 -2.39 -7.37
N GLU A 78 10.69 -1.29 -7.94
CA GLU A 78 11.49 -0.16 -8.38
C GLU A 78 12.28 0.45 -7.21
N ALA A 79 11.63 0.69 -6.07
CA ALA A 79 12.29 1.22 -4.88
C ALA A 79 13.44 0.30 -4.41
N ALA A 80 13.26 -1.02 -4.44
CA ALA A 80 14.32 -1.95 -4.06
C ALA A 80 15.50 -1.91 -5.05
N ILE A 81 15.23 -1.92 -6.36
CA ILE A 81 16.27 -1.95 -7.39
C ILE A 81 17.04 -0.63 -7.44
N TYR A 82 16.35 0.50 -7.51
CA TYR A 82 16.97 1.82 -7.68
C TYR A 82 17.81 2.27 -6.48
N ASN A 83 17.59 1.70 -5.29
CA ASN A 83 18.39 2.03 -4.11
C ASN A 83 19.60 1.11 -3.90
N VAL A 84 19.72 0.01 -4.66
CA VAL A 84 20.77 -0.99 -4.47
C VAL A 84 21.69 -1.11 -5.69
N VAL A 85 21.17 -0.86 -6.90
CA VAL A 85 21.91 -1.02 -8.15
C VAL A 85 22.47 0.32 -8.64
N GLU A 86 23.76 0.36 -8.93
CA GLU A 86 24.45 1.50 -9.55
C GLU A 86 24.72 1.26 -11.06
N PRO A 87 24.88 2.33 -11.86
CA PRO A 87 25.28 2.19 -13.26
C PRO A 87 26.61 1.46 -13.41
N GLY A 88 26.58 0.30 -14.10
CA GLY A 88 27.76 -0.56 -14.29
C GLY A 88 27.75 -1.85 -13.47
N ASP A 89 26.80 -1.99 -12.54
CA ASP A 89 26.61 -3.25 -11.82
C ASP A 89 26.14 -4.37 -12.73
N ASN A 90 26.69 -5.57 -12.54
CA ASN A 90 26.26 -6.77 -13.23
C ASN A 90 25.04 -7.37 -12.51
N ALA A 91 23.84 -7.01 -12.96
CA ALA A 91 22.57 -7.55 -12.45
C ALA A 91 22.09 -8.82 -13.19
N ASN A 92 22.99 -9.52 -13.87
CA ASN A 92 22.67 -10.78 -14.54
C ASN A 92 22.67 -11.91 -13.48
N PRO A 93 21.60 -12.72 -13.36
CA PRO A 93 21.50 -13.80 -12.37
C PRO A 93 22.55 -14.90 -12.55
#